data_AF-A0A6J2J7I1-F1
#
_entry.id   AF-A0A6J2J7I1-F1
#
_cell.length_a   1.000
_cell.length_b   1.000
_cell.length_c   1.000
_cell.angle_alpha   90.00
_cell.angle_beta   90.00
_cell.angle_gamma   90.00
#
_symmetry.space_group_name_H-M   'P 1'
#
loop_
_entity.id
_entity.type
_entity.pdbx_description
1 polymer ?
#
loop_
_entity_poly.entity_id
_entity_poly.type
_entity_poly.pdbx_seq_one_letter_code
_entity_poly.pdbx_strand_id
1 'polypeptide(L)' 'MTLGTYNRHQAERKKQAALAAAFPQGIRCQKCLEFGHWSYECKGKRKILVRPSRTRIMHKNLKAKEEGQCR' A
#
# COMPACT_ATOMS: atom_id res chain seq x y z
N MET A 1 8.84 18.01 33.89
CA MET A 1 9.21 16.95 32.93
C MET A 1 9.37 15.65 33.70
N THR A 2 8.28 14.95 34.02
CA THR A 2 8.35 13.70 34.78
C THR A 2 8.67 12.55 33.83
N LEU A 3 9.47 11.56 34.27
CA LEU A 3 9.89 10.41 33.45
C LEU A 3 8.71 9.67 32.77
N GLY A 4 7.51 9.70 33.38
CA GLY A 4 6.29 9.12 32.83
C GLY A 4 5.70 9.84 31.61
N THR A 5 5.89 11.15 31.46
CA THR A 5 5.43 11.88 30.26
C THR A 5 6.37 11.65 29.08
N TYR A 6 7.68 11.50 29.33
CA TYR A 6 8.69 11.22 28.31
C TYR A 6 8.42 9.88 27.59
N ASN A 7 8.14 8.81 28.32
CA ASN A 7 7.84 7.50 27.74
C ASN A 7 6.57 7.51 26.86
N ARG A 8 5.56 8.32 27.23
CA ARG A 8 4.32 8.46 26.48
C ARG A 8 4.54 9.16 25.13
N HIS A 9 5.28 10.26 25.13
CA HIS A 9 5.65 10.96 23.89
C HIS A 9 6.50 10.10 22.94
N GLN A 10 7.41 9.29 23.49
CA GLN A 10 8.20 8.36 22.68
C GLN A 10 7.32 7.27 22.03
N ALA A 11 6.31 6.76 22.75
CA ALA A 11 5.34 5.80 22.20
C ALA A 11 4.48 6.41 21.09
N GLU A 12 3.98 7.64 21.27
CA GLU A 12 3.19 8.37 20.27
C GLU A 12 4.00 8.61 18.98
N ARG A 13 5.26 9.03 19.10
CA ARG A 13 6.17 9.20 17.95
C ARG A 13 6.41 7.91 17.19
N LYS A 14 6.63 6.79 17.88
CA LYS A 14 6.77 5.46 17.25
C LYS A 14 5.49 5.05 16.52
N LYS A 15 4.32 5.30 17.10
CA LYS A 15 3.02 5.02 16.47
C LYS A 15 2.81 5.86 15.21
N GLN A 16 3.14 7.15 15.25
CA GLN A 16 3.07 8.03 14.08
C GLN A 16 4.04 7.59 12.97
N ALA A 17 5.27 7.21 13.33
CA ALA A 17 6.25 6.69 12.37
C ALA A 17 5.78 5.38 11.72
N ALA A 18 5.18 4.46 12.49
CA ALA A 18 4.61 3.23 11.96
C ALA A 18 3.44 3.49 11.00
N LEU A 19 2.57 4.46 11.32
CA LEU A 19 1.48 4.89 10.44
C LEU A 19 2.00 5.51 9.14
N ALA A 20 3.02 6.37 9.22
CA ALA A 20 3.65 6.97 8.04
C ALA A 20 4.35 5.93 7.16
N ALA A 21 4.97 4.91 7.76
CA ALA A 21 5.60 3.80 7.02
C ALA A 21 4.56 2.89 6.33
N ALA A 22 3.42 2.63 6.99
CA ALA A 22 2.35 1.81 6.42
C ALA A 22 1.62 2.49 5.25
N PHE A 23 1.53 3.83 5.28
CA PHE A 23 0.81 4.62 4.28
C PHE A 23 1.64 5.83 3.82
N PRO A 24 2.67 5.63 2.98
CA PRO A 24 3.61 6.69 2.61
C PRO A 24 2.94 7.86 1.87
N GLN A 25 1.87 7.57 1.12
CA GLN A 25 1.11 8.52 0.32
C GLN A 25 -0.31 8.75 0.84
N GLY A 26 -0.57 8.44 2.12
CA GLY A 26 -1.86 8.64 2.78
C GLY A 26 -2.87 7.51 2.59
N ILE A 27 -4.12 7.76 3.00
CA ILE A 27 -5.18 6.76 2.96
C ILE A 27 -5.56 6.43 1.51
N ARG A 28 -5.56 5.14 1.19
CA ARG A 28 -5.99 4.62 -0.11
C ARG A 28 -7.42 4.09 -0.03
N CYS A 29 -8.29 4.57 -0.89
CA CYS A 29 -9.67 4.10 -0.94
C CYS A 29 -9.74 2.67 -1.52
N GLN A 30 -10.38 1.74 -0.81
CA GLN A 30 -10.53 0.35 -1.28
C GLN A 30 -11.44 0.22 -2.51
N LYS A 31 -12.35 1.18 -2.75
CA LYS A 31 -13.30 1.12 -3.89
C LYS A 31 -12.66 1.55 -5.22
N CYS A 32 -12.04 2.72 -5.25
CA CYS A 32 -11.48 3.31 -6.48
C CYS A 32 -9.94 3.19 -6.57
N LEU A 33 -9.27 2.85 -5.47
CA LEU A 33 -7.81 2.75 -5.33
C LEU A 33 -7.04 4.09 -5.39
N GLU A 34 -7.74 5.22 -5.41
CA GLU A 34 -7.18 6.58 -5.32
C GLU A 34 -6.88 6.98 -3.87
N PHE A 35 -6.06 8.02 -3.70
CA PHE A 35 -5.67 8.56 -2.39
C PHE A 35 -6.55 9.74 -1.98
N GLY A 36 -6.60 10.02 -0.68
CA GLY A 36 -7.15 11.27 -0.14
C GLY A 36 -8.61 11.22 0.33
N HIS A 37 -9.26 10.05 0.31
CA HIS A 37 -10.60 9.89 0.88
C HIS A 37 -10.81 8.48 1.44
N TRP A 38 -11.73 8.38 2.40
CA TRP A 38 -12.14 7.10 2.96
C TRP A 38 -13.13 6.38 2.06
N SER A 39 -13.22 5.05 2.21
CA SER A 39 -14.15 4.24 1.41
C SER A 39 -15.61 4.68 1.57
N TYR A 40 -16.01 5.21 2.72
CA TYR A 40 -17.39 5.70 2.92
C TYR A 40 -17.72 6.96 2.11
N GLU A 41 -16.73 7.83 1.84
CA GLU A 41 -16.89 9.09 1.08
C GLU A 41 -16.74 8.89 -0.43
N CYS A 42 -16.29 7.70 -0.85
CA CYS A 42 -16.03 7.41 -2.25
C CYS A 42 -17.30 7.42 -3.10
N LYS A 43 -17.44 8.45 -3.94
CA LYS A 43 -18.50 8.60 -4.96
C LYS A 43 -18.20 7.84 -6.28
N GLY A 44 -16.98 7.35 -6.46
CA GLY A 44 -16.56 6.61 -7.65
C GLY A 44 -17.09 5.17 -7.72
N LYS A 45 -17.15 4.62 -8.94
CA LYS A 45 -17.45 3.18 -9.17
C LYS A 45 -16.27 2.31 -8.74
N ARG A 46 -16.54 1.06 -8.37
CA ARG A 46 -15.48 0.09 -8.01
C ARG A 46 -14.62 -0.22 -9.23
N LYS A 47 -13.31 0.02 -9.14
CA LYS A 47 -12.37 -0.34 -10.20
C LYS A 47 -12.03 -1.83 -10.05
N ILE A 48 -12.51 -2.67 -10.96
CA ILE A 48 -12.11 -4.09 -10.98
C ILE A 48 -10.72 -4.17 -11.60
N LEU A 49 -9.70 -4.31 -10.75
CA LEU A 49 -8.37 -4.67 -11.22
C LEU A 49 -8.31 -6.18 -11.41
N VAL A 50 -8.24 -6.64 -12.66
CA VAL A 50 -8.01 -8.06 -12.94
C VAL A 50 -6.56 -8.38 -12.60
N ARG A 51 -6.36 -9.13 -11.52
CA ARG A 51 -5.05 -9.70 -11.20
C ARG A 51 -4.79 -10.87 -12.16
N PRO A 52 -3.64 -10.91 -12.88
CA PRO A 52 -3.32 -12.06 -13.73
C PRO A 52 -3.19 -13.32 -12.88
N SER A 53 -3.62 -14.46 -13.42
CA SER A 53 -3.44 -15.76 -12.77
C SER A 53 -1.94 -16.08 -12.61
N ARG A 54 -1.61 -16.93 -11.63
CA ARG A 54 -0.21 -17.38 -11.42
C ARG A 54 0.37 -18.02 -12.67
N THR A 55 -0.44 -18.75 -13.43
CA THR A 55 -0.06 -19.33 -14.73
C THR A 55 0.27 -18.25 -15.76
N ARG A 56 -0.56 -17.20 -15.90
CA ARG A 56 -0.28 -16.08 -16.82
C ARG A 56 0.99 -15.33 -16.46
N ILE A 57 1.29 -15.18 -15.16
CA ILE A 57 2.55 -14.58 -14.69
C ILE A 57 3.74 -15.48 -15.06
N MET A 58 3.63 -16.78 -14.78
CA MET A 58 4.67 -17.76 -15.12
C MET A 58 4.99 -17.75 -16.63
N HIS A 59 3.97 -17.81 -17.49
CA HIS A 59 4.17 -17.75 -18.94
C HIS A 59 4.84 -16.45 -19.40
N LYS A 60 4.47 -15.29 -18.83
CA LYS A 60 5.18 -14.03 -19.12
C LYS A 60 6.65 -14.10 -18.72
N ASN A 61 6.96 -14.68 -17.56
CA ASN A 61 8.35 -14.80 -17.09
C ASN A 61 9.18 -15.75 -17.95
N LEU A 62 8.59 -16.84 -18.47
CA LEU A 62 9.27 -17.75 -19.40
C LEU A 62 9.58 -17.05 -20.72
N LYS A 63 8.60 -16.35 -21.31
CA LYS A 63 8.82 -15.55 -22.53
C LYS A 63 9.91 -14.48 -22.35
N ALA A 64 9.89 -13.76 -21.23
CA ALA A 64 10.91 -12.75 -20.94
C ALA A 64 12.34 -13.32 -20.83
N LYS A 65 12.48 -14.57 -20.35
CA LYS A 65 13.76 -15.28 -20.32
C LYS A 65 14.22 -15.70 -21.72
N GLU A 66 13.30 -16.14 -22.57
CA GLU A 66 13.58 -16.51 -23.97
C GLU A 66 13.99 -15.31 -24.81
N GLU A 67 13.38 -14.14 -24.56
CA GLU A 67 13.68 -12.87 -25.24
C GLU A 67 14.99 -12.21 -24.77
N GLY A 68 15.79 -12.90 -23.94
CA GLY A 68 17.10 -12.41 -23.47
C GLY A 68 17.01 -11.17 -22.58
N GLN A 69 15.81 -10.80 -22.11
CA GLN A 69 15.61 -9.70 -21.19
C GLN A 69 15.93 -10.16 -19.76
N CYS A 70 17.19 -10.54 -19.57
CA CYS A 70 17.82 -10.63 -18.26
C CYS A 70 18.06 -9.20 -17.77
N ARG A 71 17.39 -8.83 -16.69
CA ARG A 71 17.87 -7.80 -15.77
C ARG A 71 18.27 -8.48 -14.48
#